data_AF-I6ZW86-F1
#
_entry.id   AF-I6ZW86-F1
#
_cell.length_a   1.000
_cell.length_b   1.000
_cell.length_c   1.000
_cell.angle_alpha   90.00
_cell.angle_beta   90.00
_cell.angle_gamma   90.00
#
_symmetry.space_group_name_H-M   'P 1'
#
loop_
_entity.id
_entity.type
_entity.pdbx_description
1 polymer ?
#
loop_
_entity_poly.entity_id
_entity_poly.type
_entity_poly.pdbx_seq_one_letter_code
_entity_poly.pdbx_strand_id
1 'polypeptide(L)'
;MLFFLLASIVADNVEISRRSFDTLKVGNAYISSSPDSASTAWNSVKISFPGYHRYDIRENEPRKFELIDLTQYFGEKEEMQFRIDFETKYYGLIPDAWAMIAALTISSVVMFIIPLKSI
;
A
#
# COMPACT_ATOMS: atom_id res chain seq x y z
N MET A 1 -20.17 -13.03 4.06
CA MET A 1 -19.15 -13.37 5.08
C MET A 1 -18.00 -14.20 4.50
N LEU A 2 -18.25 -15.25 3.72
CA LEU A 2 -17.19 -16.06 3.08
C LEU A 2 -16.23 -15.22 2.22
N PHE A 3 -16.72 -14.22 1.48
CA PHE A 3 -15.89 -13.34 0.64
C PHE A 3 -14.93 -12.44 1.44
N PHE A 4 -15.33 -11.98 2.64
CA PHE A 4 -14.45 -11.21 3.54
C PHE A 4 -13.43 -12.12 4.23
N LEU A 5 -13.81 -13.36 4.55
CA LEU A 5 -12.90 -14.40 5.07
C LEU A 5 -11.89 -14.86 4.00
N LEU A 6 -12.30 -14.94 2.73
CA LEU A 6 -11.43 -15.24 1.59
C LEU A 6 -10.51 -14.06 1.22
N ALA A 7 -10.89 -12.81 1.49
CA ALA A 7 -9.99 -11.66 1.34
C ALA A 7 -8.87 -11.65 2.40
N SER A 8 -9.06 -12.34 3.52
CA SER A 8 -8.03 -12.59 4.53
C SER A 8 -7.08 -13.73 4.16
N ILE A 9 -7.25 -14.36 2.98
CA ILE A 9 -6.48 -15.51 2.51
C ILE A 9 -5.34 -15.04 1.61
N VAL A 10 -4.12 -15.26 2.11
CA VAL A 10 -2.84 -15.32 1.37
C VAL A 10 -2.48 -14.01 0.66
N ALA A 11 -2.44 -12.92 1.41
CA ALA A 11 -1.54 -11.84 1.03
C ALA A 11 -0.14 -12.20 1.57
N ASP A 12 0.83 -12.32 0.68
CA ASP A 12 2.27 -12.43 1.00
C ASP A 12 2.87 -11.07 1.39
N ASN A 13 2.00 -10.10 1.65
CA ASN A 13 2.35 -8.78 2.09
C ASN A 13 1.23 -8.12 2.89
N VAL A 14 1.61 -7.17 3.71
CA VAL A 14 0.72 -6.23 4.39
C VAL A 14 1.13 -4.84 3.99
N GLU A 15 0.15 -4.02 3.65
CA GLU A 15 0.36 -2.62 3.30
C GLU A 15 -0.34 -1.70 4.28
N ILE A 16 0.39 -0.70 4.78
CA ILE A 16 -0.10 0.22 5.80
C ILE A 16 0.23 1.66 5.38
N SER A 17 -0.79 2.52 5.39
CA SER A 17 -0.58 3.95 5.13
C SER A 17 0.25 4.58 6.24
N ARG A 18 1.23 5.43 5.87
CA ARG A 18 2.01 6.22 6.83
C ARG A 18 1.14 6.99 7.82
N ARG A 19 -0.03 7.45 7.39
CA ARG A 19 -0.90 8.30 8.19
C ARG A 19 -1.68 7.53 9.26
N SER A 20 -1.77 6.20 9.16
CA SER A 20 -2.55 5.40 10.10
C SER A 20 -1.79 5.08 11.38
N PHE A 21 -0.46 5.22 11.41
CA PHE A 21 0.38 4.84 12.54
C PHE A 21 1.37 5.92 12.97
N ASP A 22 1.90 5.81 14.18
CA ASP A 22 3.00 6.59 14.73
C ASP A 22 4.27 5.74 14.81
N THR A 23 4.10 4.50 15.28
CA THR A 23 5.16 3.49 15.33
C THR A 23 4.62 2.16 14.84
N LEU A 24 5.41 1.47 14.02
CA LEU A 24 5.15 0.12 13.52
C LEU A 24 6.34 -0.77 13.83
N LYS A 25 6.12 -1.84 14.60
CA LYS A 25 7.14 -2.84 14.93
C LYS A 25 7.02 -4.04 13.98
N VAL A 26 8.12 -4.39 13.32
CA VAL A 26 8.21 -5.50 12.36
C VAL A 26 9.41 -6.37 12.74
N GLY A 27 9.16 -7.49 13.42
CA GLY A 27 10.22 -8.29 14.03
C GLY A 27 11.06 -7.45 15.01
N ASN A 28 12.34 -7.24 14.70
CA ASN A 28 13.26 -6.42 15.49
C ASN A 28 13.37 -4.97 15.02
N ALA A 29 12.71 -4.60 13.91
CA ALA A 29 12.74 -3.25 13.36
C ALA A 29 11.59 -2.39 13.90
N TYR A 30 11.87 -1.10 14.11
CA TYR A 30 10.87 -0.09 14.46
C TYR A 30 10.82 0.98 13.37
N ILE A 31 9.63 1.22 12.84
CA ILE A 31 9.37 2.21 11.80
C ILE A 31 8.58 3.35 12.42
N SER A 32 9.11 4.56 12.35
CA SER A 32 8.40 5.77 12.77
C SER A 32 7.72 6.41 11.56
N SER A 33 6.48 6.86 11.73
CA SER A 33 5.81 7.67 10.70
C SER A 33 6.21 9.15 10.75
N SER A 34 6.98 9.57 11.77
CA SER A 34 7.35 10.98 11.96
C SER A 34 8.07 11.55 10.72
N PRO A 35 7.70 12.75 10.27
CA PRO A 35 8.35 13.44 9.14
C PRO A 35 9.80 13.84 9.39
N ASP A 36 10.32 13.71 10.62
CA ASP A 36 11.65 14.21 11.01
C ASP A 36 12.83 13.40 10.44
N SER A 37 12.59 12.26 9.78
CA SER A 37 13.62 11.55 9.04
C SER A 37 13.72 12.08 7.61
N ALA A 38 14.94 12.30 7.11
CA ALA A 38 15.28 12.88 5.79
C ALA A 38 14.72 12.13 4.55
N SER A 39 13.79 11.20 4.74
CA SER A 39 13.03 10.45 3.74
C SER A 39 11.54 10.87 3.83
N THR A 40 11.23 12.05 3.31
CA THR A 40 9.88 12.65 3.36
C THR A 40 8.93 12.15 2.26
N ALA A 41 9.40 11.32 1.32
CA ALA A 41 8.63 11.04 0.10
C ALA A 41 7.57 9.93 0.24
N TRP A 42 7.72 8.99 1.16
CA TRP A 42 6.84 7.82 1.24
C TRP A 42 5.54 8.11 2.00
N ASN A 43 4.46 7.44 1.58
CA ASN A 43 3.14 7.53 2.20
C ASN A 43 2.51 6.16 2.51
N SER A 44 3.19 5.07 2.15
CA SER A 44 2.80 3.70 2.44
C SER A 44 4.03 2.87 2.79
N VAL A 45 3.87 1.92 3.71
CA VAL A 45 4.86 0.87 3.99
C VAL A 45 4.28 -0.44 3.50
N LYS A 46 5.04 -1.16 2.69
CA LYS A 46 4.72 -2.52 2.27
C LYS A 46 5.68 -3.49 2.95
N ILE A 47 5.13 -4.44 3.70
CA ILE A 47 5.88 -5.49 4.37
C ILE A 47 5.56 -6.80 3.65
N SER A 48 6.55 -7.39 3.00
CA SER A 48 6.40 -8.66 2.30
C SER A 48 7.03 -9.81 3.09
N PHE A 49 6.39 -10.96 3.07
CA PHE A 49 6.76 -12.17 3.78
C PHE A 49 6.31 -13.41 2.98
N PRO A 50 7.02 -14.55 3.03
CA PRO A 50 6.58 -15.76 2.36
C PRO A 50 5.12 -16.13 2.66
N GLY A 51 4.35 -16.44 1.61
CA GLY A 51 2.90 -16.64 1.68
C GLY A 51 2.43 -17.88 2.45
N TYR A 52 3.35 -18.72 2.93
CA TYR A 52 3.05 -19.82 3.86
C TYR A 52 3.06 -19.40 5.33
N HIS A 53 3.53 -18.18 5.64
CA HIS A 53 3.35 -17.60 6.96
C HIS A 53 2.08 -16.77 7.03
N ARG A 54 1.51 -16.72 8.23
CA ARG A 54 0.33 -15.93 8.55
C ARG A 54 0.72 -14.83 9.52
N TYR A 55 0.68 -13.58 9.04
CA TYR A 55 0.89 -12.40 9.88
C TYR A 55 -0.40 -11.58 10.00
N ASP A 56 -0.50 -10.86 11.11
CA ASP A 56 -1.57 -9.89 11.36
C ASP A 56 -1.01 -8.62 12.00
N ILE A 57 -1.75 -7.52 11.88
CA ILE A 57 -1.41 -6.24 12.49
C ILE A 57 -2.24 -6.05 13.75
N ARG A 58 -1.55 -5.94 14.89
CA ARG A 58 -2.19 -5.65 16.16
C ARG A 58 -1.88 -4.23 16.60
N GLU A 59 -2.90 -3.51 17.03
CA GLU A 59 -2.76 -2.24 17.73
C GLU A 59 -2.57 -2.50 19.23
N ASN A 60 -1.42 -2.12 19.77
CA ASN A 60 -1.11 -2.28 21.20
C ASN A 60 -1.47 -1.02 22.00
N GLU A 61 -1.30 0.15 21.38
CA GLU A 61 -1.69 1.46 21.87
C GLU A 61 -2.21 2.28 20.69
N PRO A 62 -2.95 3.38 20.91
CA PRO A 62 -3.43 4.22 19.82
C PRO A 62 -2.32 4.55 18.81
N ARG A 63 -2.52 4.14 17.55
CA ARG A 63 -1.60 4.33 16.41
C ARG A 63 -0.24 3.63 16.56
N LYS A 64 -0.05 2.74 17.53
CA LYS A 64 1.15 1.91 17.66
C LYS A 64 0.83 0.46 17.29
N PHE A 65 1.38 0.03 16.16
CA PHE A 65 1.12 -1.28 15.62
C PHE A 65 2.31 -2.23 15.73
N GLU A 66 2.02 -3.51 15.80
CA GLU A 66 2.98 -4.59 15.75
C GLU A 66 2.51 -5.66 14.76
N LEU A 67 3.44 -6.11 13.92
CA LEU A 67 3.24 -7.27 13.06
C LEU A 67 3.44 -8.54 13.89
N ILE A 68 2.36 -9.30 14.09
CA ILE A 68 2.34 -10.52 14.90
C ILE A 68 2.29 -11.73 14.00
N ASP A 69 3.15 -12.69 14.30
CA ASP A 69 3.14 -14.01 13.68
C ASP A 69 2.04 -14.88 14.29
N LEU A 70 1.08 -15.26 13.45
CA LEU A 70 -0.02 -16.18 13.77
C LEU A 70 0.18 -17.55 13.10
N THR A 71 1.34 -17.79 12.50
CA THR A 71 1.69 -19.07 11.88
C THR A 71 1.77 -20.14 12.95
N GLN A 72 1.13 -21.29 12.69
CA GLN A 72 1.24 -22.45 13.56
C GLN A 72 2.45 -23.28 13.14
N TYR A 73 3.45 -23.38 14.03
CA TYR A 73 4.64 -24.19 13.81
C TYR A 73 4.52 -25.55 14.49
N PHE A 74 4.96 -26.60 13.81
CA PHE A 74 5.14 -27.93 14.40
C PHE A 74 6.62 -28.09 14.78
N GLY A 75 7.08 -27.38 15.80
CA GLY A 75 8.46 -27.40 16.24
C GLY A 75 9.00 -26.03 16.62
N GLU A 76 10.25 -25.77 16.27
CA GLU A 76 10.89 -24.47 16.51
C GLU A 76 10.32 -23.40 15.60
N LYS A 77 10.28 -22.16 16.11
CA LYS A 77 9.86 -21.00 15.35
C LYS A 77 11.00 -20.58 14.42
N GLU A 78 10.71 -20.47 13.14
CA GLU A 78 11.67 -19.95 12.15
C GLU A 78 11.86 -18.44 12.33
N GLU A 79 13.11 -17.98 12.22
CA GLU A 79 13.40 -16.54 12.15
C GLU A 79 13.01 -16.00 10.77
N MET A 80 12.10 -15.03 10.78
CA MET A 80 11.56 -14.43 9.56
C MET A 80 12.42 -13.28 9.05
N GLN A 81 12.71 -13.29 7.75
CA GLN A 81 13.23 -12.11 7.06
C GLN A 81 12.09 -11.37 6.35
N PHE A 82 11.83 -10.15 6.79
CA PHE A 82 10.85 -9.27 6.16
C PHE A 82 11.52 -8.41 5.09
N ARG A 83 10.87 -8.28 3.94
CA ARG A 83 11.19 -7.22 2.98
C ARG A 83 10.28 -6.02 3.28
N ILE A 84 10.89 -4.90 3.62
CA ILE A 84 10.17 -3.66 3.97
C ILE A 84 10.46 -2.63 2.89
N ASP A 85 9.46 -2.29 2.09
CA ASP A 85 9.54 -1.27 1.05
C ASP A 85 8.77 -0.02 1.49
N PHE A 86 9.41 1.15 1.37
CA PHE A 86 8.79 2.45 1.60
C PHE A 86 8.33 3.01 0.26
N GLU A 87 7.02 3.07 0.04
CA GLU A 87 6.44 3.41 -1.26
C GLU A 87 5.73 4.77 -1.21
N THR A 88 5.82 5.50 -2.33
CA THR A 88 5.00 6.69 -2.60
C THR A 88 3.88 6.29 -3.56
N LYS A 89 2.66 6.17 -3.04
CA LYS A 89 1.49 5.85 -3.84
C LYS A 89 0.72 7.10 -4.21
N TYR A 90 0.44 7.26 -5.50
CA TYR A 90 -0.42 8.33 -6.00
C TYR A 90 -1.84 7.78 -6.08
N TYR A 91 -2.75 8.30 -5.24
CA TYR A 91 -4.18 8.02 -5.37
C TYR A 91 -4.74 8.84 -6.53
N GLY A 92 -4.60 8.30 -7.74
CA GLY A 92 -4.98 8.95 -8.99
C GLY A 92 -3.87 8.89 -10.02
N LEU A 93 -4.19 9.31 -11.24
CA LEU A 93 -3.18 9.47 -12.28
C LEU A 93 -2.21 10.59 -11.89
N ILE A 94 -0.94 10.40 -12.24
CA ILE A 94 0.05 11.48 -12.16
C ILE A 94 -0.45 12.68 -13.00
N PRO A 95 -0.09 13.93 -12.63
CA PRO A 95 -0.56 15.13 -13.34
C PRO A 95 -0.40 15.05 -14.87
N ASP A 96 0.71 14.48 -15.33
CA ASP A 96 1.00 14.32 -16.76
C ASP A 96 -0.02 13.42 -17.48
N ALA A 97 -0.48 12.36 -16.81
CA ALA A 97 -1.51 11.48 -17.36
C ALA A 97 -2.89 12.16 -17.39
N TRP A 98 -3.21 13.03 -16.43
CA TRP A 98 -4.40 13.88 -16.51
C TRP A 98 -4.33 14.88 -17.66
N ALA A 99 -3.17 15.52 -17.86
CA ALA A 99 -2.96 16.44 -18.98
C ALA A 99 -3.12 15.72 -20.32
N MET A 100 -2.57 14.52 -20.46
CA MET A 100 -2.73 13.69 -21.65
C MET A 100 -4.20 13.33 -21.91
N ILE A 101 -4.94 12.89 -20.88
CA ILE A 101 -6.37 12.58 -21.02
C ILE A 101 -7.17 13.82 -21.46
N ALA A 102 -6.89 14.98 -20.88
CA ALA A 102 -7.55 16.22 -21.25
C ALA A 102 -7.27 16.59 -22.72
N ALA A 103 -6.01 16.48 -23.16
CA ALA A 103 -5.61 16.76 -24.54
C ALA A 103 -6.29 15.82 -25.55
N LEU A 104 -6.33 14.51 -25.26
CA LEU A 104 -7.01 13.53 -26.11
C LEU A 104 -8.52 13.77 -26.16
N THR A 105 -9.13 14.11 -25.03
CA THR A 105 -10.57 14.40 -24.93
C THR A 105 -10.93 15.64 -25.75
N ILE A 106 -10.16 16.72 -25.62
CA ILE A 106 -10.36 17.95 -26.41
C ILE A 106 -10.19 17.66 -27.91
N SER A 107 -9.14 16.93 -28.28
CA SER A 107 -8.87 16.59 -29.69
C SER A 107 -9.99 15.75 -30.30
N SER A 108 -10.53 14.79 -29.54
CA SER A 108 -11.69 14.00 -29.95
C SER A 108 -12.92 14.88 -30.17
N VAL A 109 -13.26 15.73 -29.20
CA VAL A 109 -14.42 16.64 -29.31
C VAL A 109 -14.28 17.57 -30.52
N VAL A 110 -13.09 18.12 -30.76
CA VAL A 110 -12.79 18.94 -31.94
C VAL A 110 -13.03 18.17 -33.23
N MET A 111 -12.51 16.93 -33.33
CA MET A 111 -12.73 16.07 -34.49
C MET A 111 -14.20 15.72 -34.73
N PHE A 112 -15.01 15.58 -33.67
CA PHE A 112 -16.44 15.27 -33.81
C PHE A 112 -17.31 16.49 -34.10
N ILE A 113 -16.97 17.68 -33.59
CA ILE A 113 -17.82 18.89 -33.71
C ILE A 113 -17.51 19.69 -34.99
N ILE A 114 -16.26 19.75 -35.44
CA ILE A 114 -15.89 20.53 -36.66
C ILE A 114 -16.61 20.04 -37.94
N PRO A 115 -16.74 18.73 -38.20
CA PRO A 115 -17.46 18.24 -39.38
C PRO A 115 -18.95 18.57 -39.35
N LEU A 116 -19.56 18.73 -38.18
CA LEU A 116 -20.99 19.02 -38.02
C LEU A 116 -21.34 20.49 -38.30
N LYS A 117 -20.38 21.41 -38.25
CA LYS A 117 -20.57 22.84 -38.58
C LYS A 117 -20.31 23.18 -40.05
N SER A 118 -19.78 22.22 -40.83
CA SER A 118 -19.41 22.41 -42.24
C SER A 118 -20.39 21.76 -43.23
N ILE A 119 -21.53 21.28 -42.73
CA ILE A 119 -22.73 20.85 -43.47
C ILE A 119 -23.85 21.86 -43.16
#